data_AF-A0A970MX47-F1
#
_entry.id   AF-A0A970MX47-F1
#
_cell.length_a   1.000
_cell.length_b   1.000
_cell.length_c   1.000
_cell.angle_alpha   90.00
_cell.angle_beta   90.00
_cell.angle_gamma   90.00
#
_symmetry.space_group_name_H-M   'P 1'
#
loop_
_entity.id
_entity.type
_entity.pdbx_description
1 polymer ?
#
loop_
_entity_poly.entity_id
_entity_poly.type
_entity_poly.pdbx_seq_one_letter_code
_entity_poly.pdbx_strand_id
1 'polypeptide(L)'
;MATLQNRSSNFLRMPLIERYREFLPLTESSPVVSLLEGYTPLVRVDRLAARISDKITLYVKCEGMNPTGSFKDRGMTMAISKAVEAGSKATICASTGNTAASAAAYSARAGLVCAVILPKG
;
A
#
# COMPACT_ATOMS: atom_id res chain seq x y z
N MET A 1 32.28 9.59 2.36
CA MET A 1 32.04 8.55 3.38
C MET A 1 31.16 9.14 4.46
N ALA A 2 29.83 9.04 4.32
CA ALA A 2 28.90 9.47 5.35
C ALA A 2 28.63 8.28 6.28
N THR A 3 28.95 8.49 7.55
CA THR A 3 28.92 7.52 8.65
C THR A 3 27.54 6.92 8.87
N LEU A 4 27.49 5.58 8.94
CA LEU A 4 26.38 4.80 9.48
C LEU A 4 26.26 5.08 10.99
N GLN A 5 25.56 6.15 11.36
CA GLN A 5 25.16 6.39 12.74
C GLN A 5 23.72 5.93 12.96
N ASN A 6 23.62 4.80 13.67
CA ASN A 6 22.68 4.54 14.77
C ASN A 6 21.21 4.97 14.55
N ARG A 7 20.38 4.08 13.97
CA ARG A 7 18.90 4.22 13.93
C ARG A 7 18.25 3.15 14.82
N SER A 8 17.93 3.48 16.08
CA SER A 8 17.42 2.47 17.03
C SER A 8 16.20 2.90 17.85
N SER A 9 15.70 4.14 17.69
CA SER A 9 14.79 4.76 18.68
C SER A 9 13.53 5.42 18.10
N ASN A 10 13.15 5.16 16.84
CA ASN A 10 11.85 5.59 16.29
C ASN A 10 11.34 4.58 15.24
N PHE A 11 10.45 3.67 15.63
CA PHE A 11 9.74 2.74 14.73
C PHE A 11 8.68 3.41 13.85
N LEU A 12 8.87 4.68 13.49
CA LEU A 12 7.97 5.35 12.56
C LEU A 12 8.17 4.75 11.17
N ARG A 13 7.26 3.86 10.78
CA ARG A 13 7.20 3.32 9.42
C ARG A 13 7.00 4.48 8.45
N MET A 14 8.03 4.80 7.67
CA MET A 14 7.93 5.78 6.59
C MET A 14 6.84 5.35 5.58
N PRO A 15 5.91 6.23 5.16
CA PRO A 15 4.92 5.95 4.13
C PRO A 15 5.52 5.34 2.85
N LEU A 16 4.75 4.54 2.10
CA LEU A 16 5.27 3.91 0.88
C LEU A 16 5.73 4.95 -0.13
N ILE A 17 4.96 6.03 -0.28
CA ILE A 17 5.28 7.11 -1.21
C ILE A 17 6.62 7.74 -0.87
N GLU A 18 6.84 8.14 0.38
CA GLU A 18 8.13 8.73 0.79
C GLU A 18 9.30 7.74 0.63
N ARG A 19 9.03 6.45 0.81
CA ARG A 19 9.99 5.34 0.72
C ARG A 19 10.43 4.99 -0.71
N TYR A 20 9.71 5.46 -1.72
CA TYR A 20 9.97 5.18 -3.13
C TYR A 20 9.68 6.39 -4.04
N ARG A 21 9.69 7.61 -3.49
CA ARG A 21 9.25 8.84 -4.17
C ARG A 21 9.96 9.06 -5.50
N GLU A 22 11.26 8.78 -5.54
CA GLU A 22 12.09 8.89 -6.75
C GLU A 22 11.61 8.02 -7.93
N PHE A 23 10.83 6.97 -7.67
CA PHE A 23 10.27 6.07 -8.68
C PHE A 23 8.80 6.34 -9.00
N LEU A 24 8.18 7.32 -8.35
CA LEU A 24 6.74 7.57 -8.41
C LEU A 24 6.46 8.93 -9.09
N PRO A 25 5.33 9.08 -9.81
CA PRO A 25 4.99 10.30 -10.54
C PRO A 25 4.40 11.40 -9.62
N LEU A 26 5.16 11.79 -8.60
CA LEU A 26 4.82 12.81 -7.59
C LEU A 26 5.95 13.84 -7.49
N THR A 27 5.59 15.10 -7.27
CA THR A 27 6.54 16.17 -6.95
C THR A 27 6.80 16.22 -5.45
N GLU A 28 7.84 16.94 -5.02
CA GLU A 28 8.13 17.16 -3.59
C GLU A 28 6.95 17.76 -2.82
N SER A 29 6.12 18.56 -3.48
CA SER A 29 4.93 19.18 -2.88
C SER A 29 3.67 18.33 -2.98
N SER A 30 3.69 17.18 -3.68
CA SER A 30 2.51 16.34 -3.79
C SER A 30 2.08 15.83 -2.40
N PRO A 31 0.79 15.92 -2.06
CA PRO A 31 0.26 15.42 -0.79
C PRO A 31 0.45 13.90 -0.69
N VAL A 32 0.68 13.41 0.52
CA VAL A 32 0.83 11.97 0.80
C VAL A 32 -0.30 11.47 1.67
N VAL A 33 -1.22 10.71 1.06
CA VAL A 33 -2.29 10.00 1.76
C VAL A 33 -1.83 8.58 2.01
N SER A 34 -1.46 8.27 3.25
CA SER A 34 -0.97 6.95 3.64
C SER A 34 -1.71 6.40 4.87
N LEU A 35 -1.85 5.08 4.90
CA LEU A 35 -2.25 4.29 6.06
C LEU A 35 -1.06 3.43 6.58
N LEU A 36 0.16 3.82 6.20
CA LEU A 36 1.42 3.12 6.50
C LEU A 36 1.54 1.74 5.83
N GLU A 37 0.97 1.62 4.63
CA GLU A 37 1.06 0.43 3.78
C GLU A 37 2.50 0.08 3.35
N GLY A 38 2.68 -1.17 2.92
CA GLY A 38 3.99 -1.76 2.70
C GLY A 38 4.64 -2.23 4.02
N TYR A 39 5.97 -2.42 4.01
CA TYR A 39 6.70 -3.11 5.09
C TYR A 39 6.13 -4.51 5.43
N THR A 40 5.41 -5.11 4.49
CA THR A 40 4.83 -6.44 4.64
C THR A 40 5.94 -7.50 4.72
N PRO A 41 5.79 -8.54 5.57
CA PRO A 41 6.80 -9.58 5.70
C PRO A 41 7.11 -10.32 4.40
N LEU A 42 8.37 -10.71 4.23
CA LEU A 42 8.81 -11.70 3.25
C LEU A 42 9.22 -12.96 4.04
N VAL A 43 8.34 -13.95 4.06
CA VAL A 43 8.48 -15.12 4.94
C VAL A 43 9.05 -16.28 4.15
N ARG A 44 10.18 -16.83 4.61
CA ARG A 44 10.74 -18.07 4.06
C ARG A 44 9.89 -19.26 4.50
N VAL A 45 9.54 -20.15 3.57
CA VAL A 45 8.59 -21.26 3.82
C VAL A 45 9.20 -22.63 3.50
N ASP A 46 10.21 -23.02 4.27
CA ASP A 46 11.01 -24.23 4.01
C ASP A 46 10.19 -25.53 3.95
N ARG A 47 9.21 -25.69 4.85
CA ARG A 47 8.33 -26.89 4.85
C ARG A 47 7.47 -26.99 3.59
N LEU A 48 7.06 -25.86 3.02
CA LEU A 48 6.31 -25.85 1.76
C LEU A 48 7.24 -26.08 0.56
N ALA A 49 8.44 -25.48 0.58
CA ALA A 49 9.45 -25.69 -0.45
C ALA A 49 9.79 -27.18 -0.59
N ALA A 50 10.05 -27.87 0.53
CA ALA A 50 10.39 -29.30 0.55
C ALA A 50 9.29 -30.21 -0.01
N ARG A 51 8.02 -29.77 -0.02
CA ARG A 51 6.90 -30.50 -0.64
C ARG A 51 6.81 -30.32 -2.16
N ILE A 52 7.53 -29.35 -2.72
CA ILE A 52 7.54 -29.04 -4.16
C ILE A 52 8.84 -29.55 -4.79
N SER A 53 9.99 -29.16 -4.23
CA SER A 53 11.33 -29.59 -4.68
C SER A 53 12.39 -29.24 -3.64
N ASP A 54 13.41 -30.08 -3.51
CA ASP A 54 14.62 -29.87 -2.70
C ASP A 54 15.58 -28.81 -3.28
N LYS A 55 15.38 -28.40 -4.55
CA LYS A 55 16.27 -27.48 -5.27
C LYS A 55 15.78 -26.05 -5.34
N ILE A 56 14.68 -25.72 -4.64
CA ILE A 56 14.11 -24.37 -4.66
C ILE A 56 14.16 -23.72 -3.27
N THR A 57 14.33 -22.39 -3.25
CA THR A 57 14.05 -21.58 -2.05
C THR A 57 12.76 -20.83 -2.29
N LEU A 58 11.77 -21.01 -1.40
CA LEU A 58 10.46 -20.40 -1.53
C LEU A 58 10.23 -19.34 -0.45
N TYR A 59 9.71 -18.20 -0.87
CA TYR A 59 9.29 -17.11 0.01
C TYR A 59 7.84 -16.72 -0.29
N VAL A 60 7.12 -16.27 0.73
CA VAL A 60 5.79 -15.69 0.61
C VAL A 60 5.87 -14.22 0.98
N LYS A 61 5.44 -13.34 0.07
CA LYS A 61 5.28 -11.92 0.34
C LYS A 61 3.88 -11.68 0.92
N CYS A 62 3.80 -11.43 2.21
CA CYS A 62 2.54 -11.42 2.96
C CYS A 62 1.75 -10.10 2.79
N GLU A 63 1.25 -9.85 1.59
CA GLU A 63 0.50 -8.62 1.25
C GLU A 63 -0.87 -8.48 1.94
N GLY A 64 -1.37 -9.56 2.54
CA GLY A 64 -2.54 -9.52 3.40
C GLY A 64 -2.32 -8.76 4.72
N MET A 65 -1.09 -8.36 5.04
CA MET A 65 -0.77 -7.56 6.23
C MET A 65 -0.71 -6.05 5.96
N ASN A 66 -1.17 -5.60 4.79
CA ASN A 66 -1.44 -4.18 4.55
C ASN A 66 -2.71 -3.72 5.29
N PRO A 67 -2.93 -2.41 5.49
CA PRO A 67 -4.01 -1.87 6.32
C PRO A 67 -5.43 -2.39 6.05
N THR A 68 -5.79 -2.61 4.77
CA THR A 68 -7.11 -3.15 4.38
C THR A 68 -7.10 -4.64 4.08
N GLY A 69 -5.99 -5.32 4.39
CA GLY A 69 -5.85 -6.75 4.19
C GLY A 69 -5.47 -7.15 2.76
N SER A 70 -4.99 -6.22 1.91
CA SER A 70 -4.60 -6.56 0.54
C SER A 70 -3.52 -5.67 -0.05
N PHE A 71 -2.85 -6.15 -1.11
CA PHE A 71 -1.87 -5.35 -1.85
C PHE A 71 -2.45 -4.09 -2.53
N LYS A 72 -3.79 -3.96 -2.64
CA LYS A 72 -4.44 -2.83 -3.30
C LYS A 72 -4.09 -1.50 -2.64
N ASP A 73 -3.78 -1.54 -1.35
CA ASP A 73 -3.34 -0.40 -0.54
C ASP A 73 -2.14 0.32 -1.15
N ARG A 74 -1.19 -0.42 -1.73
CA ARG A 74 -0.01 0.14 -2.39
C ARG A 74 -0.36 1.03 -3.58
N GLY A 75 -1.36 0.63 -4.36
CA GLY A 75 -1.85 1.43 -5.48
C GLY A 75 -2.78 2.54 -5.01
N MET A 76 -3.57 2.27 -3.97
CA MET A 76 -4.58 3.21 -3.50
C MET A 76 -3.98 4.44 -2.80
N THR A 77 -2.89 4.28 -2.04
CA THR A 77 -2.13 5.42 -1.51
C THR A 77 -1.72 6.38 -2.63
N MET A 78 -1.23 5.85 -3.76
CA MET A 78 -0.85 6.64 -4.93
C MET A 78 -2.05 7.31 -5.59
N ALA A 79 -3.09 6.53 -5.90
CA ALA A 79 -4.28 7.01 -6.59
C ALA A 79 -4.96 8.14 -5.81
N ILE A 80 -5.13 7.98 -4.50
CA ILE A 80 -5.78 8.99 -3.66
C ILE A 80 -4.88 10.20 -3.44
N SER A 81 -3.56 10.02 -3.28
CA SER A 81 -2.62 11.16 -3.21
C SER A 81 -2.70 12.03 -4.46
N LYS A 82 -2.72 11.42 -5.65
CA LYS A 82 -2.92 12.15 -6.92
C LYS A 82 -4.31 12.76 -7.05
N ALA A 83 -5.35 12.10 -6.54
CA ALA A 83 -6.71 12.65 -6.56
C ALA A 83 -6.81 13.92 -5.71
N VAL A 84 -6.19 13.93 -4.52
CA VAL A 84 -6.09 15.11 -3.65
C VAL A 84 -5.27 16.21 -4.33
N GLU A 85 -4.13 15.87 -4.93
CA GLU A 85 -3.30 16.82 -5.69
C GLU A 85 -4.09 17.49 -6.83
N ALA A 86 -4.92 16.71 -7.54
CA ALA A 86 -5.79 17.22 -8.61
C ALA A 86 -7.02 17.99 -8.09
N GLY A 87 -7.19 18.15 -6.77
CA GLY A 87 -8.32 18.87 -6.18
C GLY A 87 -9.66 18.11 -6.20
N SER A 88 -9.63 16.79 -6.41
CA SER A 88 -10.82 15.94 -6.44
C SER A 88 -11.59 16.00 -5.11
N LYS A 89 -12.91 15.81 -5.17
CA LYS A 89 -13.80 15.79 -3.98
C LYS A 89 -14.38 14.41 -3.70
N ALA A 90 -14.32 13.51 -4.69
CA ALA A 90 -14.85 12.18 -4.58
C ALA A 90 -14.00 11.20 -5.38
N THR A 91 -14.09 9.92 -5.01
CA THR A 91 -13.60 8.78 -5.77
C THR A 91 -14.73 7.83 -6.08
N ILE A 92 -14.58 7.08 -7.16
CA ILE A 92 -15.56 6.11 -7.62
C ILE A 92 -14.86 4.82 -8.03
N CYS A 93 -15.46 3.68 -7.71
CA CYS A 93 -15.03 2.40 -8.25
C CYS A 93 -16.23 1.48 -8.50
N ALA A 94 -16.09 0.57 -9.47
CA ALA A 94 -17.01 -0.53 -9.68
C ALA A 94 -16.30 -1.83 -9.29
N SER A 95 -16.37 -2.20 -8.01
CA SER A 95 -15.71 -3.41 -7.48
C SER A 95 -16.45 -3.91 -6.24
N THR A 96 -16.57 -5.23 -6.10
CA THR A 96 -17.19 -5.90 -4.94
C THR A 96 -16.17 -6.34 -3.88
N GLY A 97 -14.87 -6.07 -4.06
CA GLY A 97 -13.82 -6.70 -3.25
C GLY A 97 -12.75 -5.73 -2.73
N ASN A 98 -11.54 -6.25 -2.57
CA ASN A 98 -10.40 -5.56 -1.96
C ASN A 98 -10.11 -4.15 -2.53
N THR A 99 -10.37 -3.92 -3.82
CA THR A 99 -10.20 -2.59 -4.43
C THR A 99 -11.19 -1.58 -3.83
N ALA A 100 -12.46 -1.96 -3.64
CA ALA A 100 -13.47 -1.09 -3.05
C ALA A 100 -13.16 -0.81 -1.56
N ALA A 101 -12.75 -1.85 -0.81
CA ALA A 101 -12.34 -1.68 0.58
C ALA A 101 -11.15 -0.71 0.72
N SER A 102 -10.11 -0.89 -0.11
CA SER A 102 -8.96 0.00 -0.16
C SER A 102 -9.37 1.43 -0.57
N ALA A 103 -10.18 1.59 -1.63
CA ALA A 103 -10.64 2.89 -2.09
C ALA A 103 -11.41 3.66 -1.01
N ALA A 104 -12.32 2.98 -0.31
CA ALA A 104 -13.07 3.57 0.78
C ALA A 104 -12.15 4.01 1.94
N ALA A 105 -11.21 3.15 2.35
CA ALA A 105 -10.30 3.46 3.47
C ALA A 105 -9.41 4.68 3.19
N TYR A 106 -8.77 4.73 2.01
CA TYR A 106 -7.89 5.86 1.68
C TYR A 106 -8.68 7.13 1.37
N SER A 107 -9.85 7.04 0.74
CA SER A 107 -10.72 8.21 0.53
C SER A 107 -11.17 8.80 1.86
N ALA A 108 -11.57 7.97 2.82
CA ALA A 108 -11.90 8.41 4.17
C ALA A 108 -10.71 9.09 4.87
N ARG A 109 -9.50 8.51 4.74
CA ARG A 109 -8.26 9.11 5.25
C ARG A 109 -7.98 10.49 4.65
N ALA A 110 -8.33 10.71 3.38
CA ALA A 110 -8.15 11.96 2.65
C ALA A 110 -9.31 12.96 2.78
N GLY A 111 -10.40 12.60 3.47
CA GLY A 111 -11.61 13.42 3.54
C GLY A 111 -12.38 13.52 2.21
N LEU A 112 -12.24 12.52 1.33
CA LEU A 112 -12.96 12.44 0.06
C LEU A 112 -14.21 11.56 0.19
N VAL A 113 -15.28 11.91 -0.54
CA VAL A 113 -16.43 11.02 -0.70
C VAL A 113 -16.01 9.79 -1.50
N CYS A 114 -16.43 8.59 -1.10
CA CYS A 114 -16.15 7.37 -1.87
C CYS A 114 -17.47 6.72 -2.32
N ALA A 115 -17.62 6.51 -3.62
CA ALA A 115 -18.75 5.81 -4.20
C ALA A 115 -18.31 4.45 -4.76
N VAL A 116 -19.01 3.39 -4.35
CA VAL A 116 -18.84 2.03 -4.89
C VAL A 116 -20.11 1.67 -5.66
N ILE A 117 -19.97 1.46 -6.97
CA ILE A 117 -21.10 1.16 -7.85
C ILE A 117 -21.17 -0.35 -8.07
N LEU A 118 -22.28 -0.94 -7.66
CA LEU A 118 -22.55 -2.37 -7.78
C LEU A 118 -23.87 -2.59 -8.53
N PRO A 119 -24.00 -3.67 -9.32
CA PRO A 119 -25.31 -4.11 -9.77
C PRO A 119 -26.15 -4.52 -8.55
N LYS A 120 -27.48 -4.39 -8.63
CA LYS A 120 -28.43 -4.75 -7.57
C LYS A 120 -28.43 -6.25 -7.20
N GLY A 121 -27.78 -7.08 -8.03
CA GLY A 121 -27.86 -8.55 -8.03
C GLY A 121 -27.58 -9.21 -6.70
#